data_AF-A0A158JW18-F1
#
_entry.id   AF-A0A158JW18-F1
#
_cell.length_a   1.000
_cell.length_b   1.000
_cell.length_c   1.000
_cell.angle_alpha   90.00
_cell.angle_beta   90.00
_cell.angle_gamma   90.00
#
_symmetry.space_group_name_H-M   'P 1'
#
loop_
_entity.id
_entity.type
_entity.pdbx_description
1 polymer ?
#
loop_
_entity_poly.entity_id
_entity_poly.type
_entity_poly.pdbx_seq_one_letter_code
_entity_poly.pdbx_strand_id
1 'polypeptide(L)'
;MIGRALSLSISFAATVSALTGCSSAPPLFSSDGRPTTLIQCPAYGGWTLCQQNARATCQGASYDVLEQSTDNGQNGLLIACKTQ
;
A
#
# COMPACT_ATOMS: atom_id res chain seq x y z
N MET A 1 -33.66 -19.08 -40.35
CA MET A 1 -34.09 -20.44 -39.97
C MET A 1 -32.89 -21.15 -39.33
N ILE A 2 -33.05 -21.63 -38.08
CA ILE A 2 -32.33 -22.75 -37.43
C ILE A 2 -30.79 -22.60 -37.26
N GLY A 3 -30.16 -22.83 -36.12
CA GLY A 3 -30.64 -23.51 -34.91
C GLY A 3 -29.57 -23.49 -33.81
N ARG A 4 -30.05 -23.62 -32.58
CA ARG A 4 -29.31 -23.67 -31.32
C ARG A 4 -28.66 -25.04 -31.14
N ALA A 5 -27.41 -25.08 -30.67
CA ALA A 5 -26.85 -26.17 -29.86
C ALA A 5 -25.62 -25.60 -29.13
N LEU A 6 -25.75 -25.17 -27.88
CA LEU A 6 -25.53 -26.00 -26.69
C LEU A 6 -24.06 -26.42 -26.55
N SER A 7 -23.30 -25.72 -25.72
CA SER A 7 -22.59 -26.37 -24.62
C SER A 7 -22.07 -25.37 -23.60
N LEU A 8 -22.50 -25.62 -22.35
CA LEU A 8 -21.97 -25.11 -21.10
C LEU A 8 -20.45 -25.26 -21.06
N SER A 9 -19.75 -24.27 -20.50
CA SER A 9 -18.72 -24.50 -19.49
C SER A 9 -18.32 -23.20 -18.80
N ILE A 10 -18.62 -23.20 -17.51
CA ILE A 10 -18.11 -22.39 -16.40
C ILE A 10 -16.74 -21.75 -16.66
N SER A 11 -16.65 -20.45 -16.43
CA SER A 11 -15.46 -19.82 -15.84
C SER A 11 -15.89 -18.52 -15.17
N PHE A 12 -16.15 -18.63 -13.86
CA PHE A 12 -16.30 -17.52 -12.94
C PHE A 12 -14.93 -16.84 -12.80
N ALA A 13 -14.52 -16.05 -13.78
CA ALA A 13 -13.34 -15.21 -13.68
C ALA A 13 -13.76 -13.91 -12.98
N ALA A 14 -13.80 -13.96 -11.66
CA ALA A 14 -13.74 -12.76 -10.84
C ALA A 14 -12.45 -12.03 -11.20
N THR A 15 -12.53 -11.05 -12.09
CA THR A 15 -11.48 -10.05 -12.28
C THR A 15 -11.48 -9.17 -11.04
N VAL A 16 -10.83 -9.67 -9.99
CA VAL A 16 -10.30 -8.82 -8.92
C VAL A 16 -9.33 -7.87 -9.60
N SER A 17 -9.84 -6.68 -9.93
CA SER A 17 -9.01 -5.54 -10.27
C SER A 17 -8.03 -5.38 -9.12
N ALA A 18 -6.79 -5.85 -9.32
CA ALA A 18 -5.69 -5.43 -8.49
C ALA A 18 -5.72 -3.91 -8.54
N LEU A 19 -6.14 -3.30 -7.43
CA LEU A 19 -6.07 -1.87 -7.25
C LEU A 19 -4.59 -1.56 -7.12
N THR A 20 -3.88 -1.56 -8.25
CA THR A 20 -2.50 -1.08 -8.34
C THR A 20 -2.61 0.42 -8.13
N GLY A 21 -2.63 0.82 -6.87
CA GLY A 21 -2.45 2.19 -6.46
C GLY A 21 -1.08 2.64 -6.95
N CYS A 22 -1.00 3.15 -8.17
CA CYS A 22 0.13 3.89 -8.67
C CYS A 22 0.11 5.25 -7.98
N SER A 23 0.39 5.29 -6.68
CA SER A 23 0.67 6.55 -5.99
C SER A 23 2.08 6.97 -6.42
N SER A 24 2.18 7.57 -7.61
CA SER A 24 3.37 8.31 -8.05
C SER A 24 3.45 9.63 -7.28
N ALA A 25 3.53 9.55 -5.96
CA ALA A 25 4.12 10.64 -5.19
C ALA A 25 5.62 10.59 -5.53
N PRO A 26 6.25 11.69 -6.00
CA PRO A 26 7.68 11.71 -6.22
C PRO A 26 8.33 11.24 -4.91
N PRO A 27 9.11 10.15 -4.92
CA PRO A 27 9.70 9.65 -3.69
C PRO A 27 10.53 10.80 -3.14
N LEU A 28 10.19 11.27 -1.93
CA LEU A 28 11.08 12.15 -1.20
C LEU A 28 12.31 11.29 -0.96
N PHE A 29 13.33 11.45 -1.81
CA PHE A 29 14.49 10.60 -1.75
C PHE A 29 15.05 10.74 -0.34
N SER A 30 15.09 9.63 0.40
CA SER A 30 15.94 9.57 1.57
C SER A 30 17.35 9.97 1.12
N SER A 31 18.18 10.51 2.00
CA SER A 31 19.59 10.79 1.69
C SER A 31 20.33 9.59 1.07
N ASP A 32 19.81 8.37 1.28
CA ASP A 32 20.29 7.09 0.73
C ASP A 32 19.71 6.70 -0.65
N GLY A 33 18.91 7.54 -1.31
CA GLY A 33 18.34 7.28 -2.65
C GLY A 33 17.19 6.26 -2.68
N ARG A 34 16.73 5.79 -1.53
CA ARG A 34 15.60 4.84 -1.41
C ARG A 34 14.26 5.57 -1.53
N PRO A 35 13.23 4.92 -2.11
CA PRO A 35 11.88 5.48 -2.11
C PRO A 35 11.39 5.59 -0.66
N THR A 36 11.09 6.81 -0.21
CA THR A 36 10.39 7.01 1.05
C THR A 36 8.90 7.13 0.82
N THR A 37 8.14 6.69 1.82
CA THR A 37 6.69 6.81 1.84
C THR A 37 6.26 7.45 3.14
N LEU A 38 5.43 8.47 3.04
CA LEU A 38 4.81 9.11 4.19
C LEU A 38 3.51 8.38 4.52
N ILE A 39 3.42 7.81 5.70
CA ILE A 39 2.22 7.17 6.23
C ILE A 39 1.53 8.15 7.18
N GLN A 40 0.33 8.61 6.82
CA GLN A 40 -0.57 9.29 7.75
C GLN A 40 -1.51 8.30 8.40
N CYS A 41 -1.66 8.43 9.70
CA CYS A 41 -2.47 7.56 10.53
C CYS A 41 -3.02 8.37 11.69
N PRO A 42 -4.23 8.05 12.16
CA PRO A 42 -4.79 8.73 13.31
C PRO A 42 -3.93 8.50 14.56
N ALA A 43 -3.75 9.52 15.39
CA ALA A 43 -3.04 9.39 16.66
C ALA A 43 -3.85 8.59 17.70
N TYR A 44 -5.18 8.52 17.53
CA TYR A 44 -6.03 7.65 18.33
C TYR A 44 -5.71 6.18 18.03
N GLY A 45 -5.26 5.43 19.05
CA GLY A 45 -4.75 4.06 18.87
C GLY A 45 -3.23 3.95 18.64
N GLY A 46 -2.51 5.08 18.65
CA GLY A 46 -1.05 5.13 18.67
C GLY A 46 -0.39 4.68 17.36
N TRP A 47 0.89 4.31 17.46
CA TRP A 47 1.73 4.00 16.30
C TRP A 47 1.47 2.62 15.67
N THR A 48 0.69 1.75 16.32
CA THR A 48 0.39 0.40 15.80
C THR A 48 -0.28 0.45 14.43
N LEU A 49 -1.24 1.37 14.24
CA LEU A 49 -1.89 1.59 12.94
C LEU A 49 -0.90 2.07 11.88
N CYS A 50 -0.04 3.03 12.23
CA CYS A 50 1.01 3.53 11.35
C CYS A 50 1.97 2.41 10.93
N GLN A 51 2.41 1.57 11.88
CA GLN A 51 3.31 0.45 11.62
C GLN A 51 2.65 -0.64 10.76
N GLN A 52 1.36 -0.91 10.95
CA GLN A 52 0.64 -1.87 10.11
C GLN A 52 0.50 -1.34 8.67
N ASN A 53 0.13 -0.07 8.50
CA ASN A 53 0.08 0.57 7.19
C ASN A 53 1.47 0.62 6.53
N ALA A 54 2.52 0.96 7.29
CA ALA A 54 3.89 0.93 6.82
C ALA A 54 4.30 -0.44 6.27
N ARG A 55 4.01 -1.53 7.01
CA ARG A 55 4.24 -2.91 6.54
C ARG A 55 3.45 -3.22 5.27
N ALA A 56 2.18 -2.84 5.21
CA ALA A 56 1.34 -3.07 4.04
C ALA A 56 1.86 -2.31 2.81
N THR A 57 2.29 -1.06 2.98
CA THR A 57 2.92 -0.23 1.95
C THR A 57 4.20 -0.87 1.41
N CYS A 58 5.02 -1.46 2.29
CA CYS A 58 6.23 -2.17 1.90
C CYS A 58 5.98 -3.63 1.49
N GLN A 59 4.73 -4.02 1.17
CA GLN A 59 4.38 -5.38 0.74
C GLN A 59 4.80 -6.49 1.72
N GLY A 60 4.84 -6.16 3.02
CA GLY A 60 5.28 -7.06 4.08
C GLY A 60 6.79 -7.06 4.32
N ALA A 61 7.59 -6.33 3.52
CA ALA A 61 9.01 -6.16 3.76
C ALA A 61 9.28 -5.31 5.01
N SER A 62 10.50 -5.41 5.52
CA SER A 62 10.98 -4.54 6.58
C SER A 62 11.12 -3.09 6.08
N TYR A 63 10.93 -2.12 6.96
CA TYR A 63 11.06 -0.71 6.66
C TYR A 63 11.93 -0.01 7.72
N ASP A 64 12.63 1.03 7.30
CA ASP A 64 13.31 1.96 8.19
C ASP A 64 12.39 3.15 8.44
N VAL A 65 12.34 3.62 9.69
CA VAL A 65 11.62 4.85 10.04
C VAL A 65 12.62 6.00 10.00
N LEU A 66 12.38 6.97 9.11
CA LEU A 66 13.23 8.15 8.98
C LEU A 66 12.73 9.29 9.85
N GLU A 67 11.42 9.49 9.87
CA GLU A 67 10.80 10.57 10.62
C GLU A 67 9.48 10.12 11.24
N GLN A 68 9.22 10.62 12.45
CA GLN A 68 7.98 10.46 13.18
C GLN A 68 7.52 11.83 13.64
N SER A 69 6.33 12.22 13.24
CA SER A 69 5.70 13.47 13.64
C SER A 69 4.28 13.20 14.12
N THR A 70 3.83 13.96 15.10
CA THR A 70 2.44 13.95 15.55
C THR A 70 1.93 15.37 15.50
N ASP A 71 0.94 15.61 14.65
CA ASP A 71 0.41 16.93 14.37
C ASP A 71 -1.13 16.89 14.37
N ASN A 72 -1.76 17.77 15.16
CA ASN A 72 -3.22 17.91 15.24
C ASN A 72 -4.01 16.59 15.42
N GLY A 73 -3.46 15.61 16.16
CA GLY A 73 -4.09 14.31 16.36
C GLY A 73 -3.93 13.33 15.20
N GLN A 74 -3.04 13.63 14.26
CA GLN A 74 -2.57 12.74 13.20
C GLN A 74 -1.09 12.41 13.46
N ASN A 75 -0.73 11.15 13.29
CA ASN A 75 0.64 10.70 13.25
C ASN A 75 1.09 10.64 11.78
N GLY A 76 2.24 11.24 11.51
CA GLY A 76 3.01 11.10 10.29
C GLY A 76 4.21 10.20 10.55
N LEU A 77 4.36 9.16 9.73
CA LEU A 77 5.48 8.24 9.78
C LEU A 77 6.13 8.19 8.39
N LEU A 78 7.30 8.81 8.25
CA LEU A 78 8.10 8.71 7.03
C LEU A 78 8.95 7.45 7.11
N ILE A 79 8.74 6.53 6.16
CA ILE A 79 9.44 5.25 6.10
C ILE A 79 10.21 5.09 4.79
N ALA A 80 11.25 4.27 4.79
CA ALA A 80 11.89 3.74 3.60
C ALA A 80 11.72 2.23 3.59
N CYS A 81 11.08 1.69 2.56
CA CYS A 81 10.97 0.25 2.41
C CYS A 81 12.36 -0.33 2.12
N LYS A 82 12.72 -1.41 2.82
CA LYS A 82 13.90 -2.18 2.48
C LYS A 82 13.55 -3.12 1.33
N THR A 83 14.42 -3.18 0.32
CA THR A 83 14.37 -4.26 -0.66
C THR A 83 14.78 -5.55 0.04
N GLN A 84 13.91 -6.55 -0.03
CA GLN A 84 14.15 -7.86 0.56
C GLN A 84 15.20 -8.64 -0.22
#